data_AF-A0AAE9AEH3-F1
#
_entry.id   AF-A0AAE9AEH3-F1
#
_cell.length_a   1.000
_cell.length_b   1.000
_cell.length_c   1.000
_cell.angle_alpha   90.00
_cell.angle_beta   90.00
_cell.angle_gamma   90.00
#
_symmetry.space_group_name_H-M   'P 1'
#
loop_
_entity.id
_entity.type
_entity.pdbx_description
1 polymer ?
#
loop_
_entity_poly.entity_id
_entity_poly.type
_entity_poly.pdbx_seq_one_letter_code
_entity_poly.pdbx_strand_id
1 'polypeptide(L)'
;MMIYEAAAQLNFINSVNRFFAVHTIFLYDRIFSNFKTYIMINLSYLISISMCTVFYEILGCYLYFEPKSWIFSYPETDYCTNLTWYCDFIFNIVLVVSTSILNLLASYKARKLHQRIMALDQNMMSVQRQRDINFIRQSFFQGLSMCVALIFYHITAPLITNEVLLFLDASLWAFMLAFEGGIILLSNREILIAVKNKKTEIASSVFVLDMHCTR
;
A
#
# COMPACT_ATOMS: atom_id res chain seq x y z
N MET A 1 1.19 11.56 8.13
CA MET A 1 -0.23 11.30 7.88
C MET A 1 -0.65 11.49 6.42
N MET A 2 -0.41 12.64 5.77
CA MET A 2 -0.80 12.86 4.36
C MET A 2 -0.36 11.76 3.37
N ILE A 3 0.89 11.31 3.47
CA ILE A 3 1.43 10.25 2.60
C ILE A 3 0.74 8.91 2.85
N TYR A 4 0.40 8.62 4.11
CA TYR A 4 -0.30 7.38 4.49
C TYR A 4 -1.70 7.34 3.88
N GLU A 5 -2.47 8.42 4.05
CA GLU A 5 -3.80 8.59 3.45
C GLU A 5 -3.77 8.46 1.92
N ALA A 6 -2.80 9.12 1.27
CA ALA A 6 -2.62 9.02 -0.17
C ALA A 6 -2.27 7.57 -0.58
N ALA A 7 -1.39 6.90 0.16
CA ALA A 7 -1.03 5.51 -0.12
C ALA A 7 -2.23 4.56 -0.01
N ALA A 8 -3.09 4.71 1.01
CA ALA A 8 -4.31 3.92 1.18
C ALA A 8 -5.28 4.10 -0.01
N GLN A 9 -5.53 5.35 -0.40
CA GLN A 9 -6.38 5.67 -1.56
C GLN A 9 -5.81 5.16 -2.89
N LEU A 10 -4.50 5.32 -3.12
CA LEU A 10 -3.83 4.83 -4.33
C LEU A 10 -3.85 3.31 -4.41
N ASN A 11 -3.67 2.61 -3.29
CA ASN A 11 -3.81 1.15 -3.22
C ASN A 11 -5.24 0.70 -3.60
N PHE A 12 -6.25 1.42 -3.12
CA PHE A 12 -7.64 1.17 -3.51
C PHE A 12 -7.88 1.39 -5.01
N ILE A 13 -7.44 2.53 -5.55
CA ILE A 13 -7.55 2.85 -6.99
C ILE A 13 -6.89 1.77 -7.85
N ASN A 14 -5.69 1.32 -7.46
CA ASN A 14 -4.98 0.26 -8.16
C ASN A 14 -5.74 -1.07 -8.13
N SER A 15 -6.40 -1.40 -7.01
CA SER A 15 -7.24 -2.59 -6.91
C SER A 15 -8.48 -2.51 -7.81
N VAL A 16 -9.14 -1.34 -7.84
CA VAL A 16 -10.26 -1.07 -8.76
C VAL A 16 -9.81 -1.22 -10.22
N ASN A 17 -8.65 -0.66 -10.59
CA ASN A 17 -8.07 -0.79 -11.92
C ASN A 17 -7.90 -2.27 -12.32
N ARG A 18 -7.32 -3.08 -11.44
CA ARG A 18 -7.14 -4.53 -11.68
C ARG A 18 -8.49 -5.26 -11.80
N PHE A 19 -9.45 -4.91 -10.96
CA PHE A 19 -10.78 -5.50 -11.02
C PHE A 19 -11.45 -5.25 -12.38
N PHE A 20 -11.44 -4.00 -12.87
CA PHE A 20 -12.01 -3.66 -14.17
C PHE A 20 -11.25 -4.29 -15.34
N ALA A 21 -9.92 -4.33 -15.29
CA ALA A 21 -9.10 -4.96 -16.32
C ALA A 21 -9.48 -6.43 -16.56
N VAL A 22 -9.86 -7.14 -15.49
CA VAL A 22 -10.20 -8.57 -15.55
C VAL A 22 -11.69 -8.82 -15.78
N HIS A 23 -12.59 -7.98 -15.27
CA HIS A 23 -14.04 -8.21 -15.32
C HIS A 23 -14.73 -7.56 -16.51
N THR A 24 -14.24 -6.41 -17.00
CA THR A 24 -14.97 -5.62 -17.99
C THR A 24 -14.02 -4.82 -18.89
N ILE A 25 -13.50 -5.50 -19.92
CA ILE A 25 -12.56 -4.91 -20.90
C ILE A 25 -13.17 -3.66 -21.56
N PHE A 26 -14.44 -3.70 -21.98
CA PHE A 26 -15.10 -2.55 -22.63
C PHE A 26 -15.25 -1.30 -21.75
N LEU A 27 -15.37 -1.48 -20.43
CA LEU A 27 -15.49 -0.36 -19.50
C LEU A 27 -14.11 0.11 -19.03
N TYR A 28 -13.13 -0.79 -19.00
CA TYR A 28 -11.74 -0.49 -18.65
C TYR A 28 -11.18 0.62 -19.54
N ASP A 29 -11.27 0.48 -20.87
CA ASP A 29 -10.72 1.48 -21.81
C ASP A 29 -11.41 2.86 -21.70
N ARG A 30 -12.65 2.88 -21.22
CA ARG A 30 -13.39 4.14 -21.00
C ARG A 30 -13.03 4.79 -19.67
N ILE A 31 -12.79 4.02 -18.61
CA ILE A 31 -12.51 4.54 -17.26
C ILE A 31 -11.03 4.84 -17.08
N PHE A 32 -10.17 3.88 -17.45
CA PHE A 32 -8.72 3.95 -17.25
C PHE A 32 -8.02 4.27 -18.56
N SER A 33 -7.65 5.55 -18.71
CA SER A 33 -6.73 6.02 -19.74
C SER A 33 -5.55 6.73 -19.07
N ASN A 34 -4.40 6.85 -19.74
CA ASN A 34 -3.22 7.49 -19.15
C ASN A 34 -3.55 8.85 -18.51
N PHE A 35 -4.29 9.70 -19.24
CA PHE A 35 -4.71 11.01 -18.74
C PHE A 35 -5.63 10.92 -17.52
N LYS A 36 -6.63 10.03 -17.54
CA LYS A 36 -7.56 9.84 -16.41
C LYS A 36 -6.85 9.27 -15.18
N THR A 37 -5.92 8.34 -15.37
CA THR A 37 -5.11 7.78 -14.29
C THR A 37 -4.26 8.86 -13.63
N TYR A 38 -3.62 9.75 -14.40
CA TYR A 38 -2.93 10.91 -13.82
C TYR A 38 -3.88 11.82 -13.03
N ILE A 39 -5.09 12.07 -13.53
CA ILE A 39 -6.10 12.84 -12.78
C ILE A 39 -6.46 12.14 -11.47
N MET A 40 -6.74 10.83 -11.49
CA MET A 40 -7.08 10.06 -10.29
C MET A 40 -5.97 10.10 -9.24
N ILE A 41 -4.71 9.99 -9.65
CA ILE A 41 -3.55 10.09 -8.76
C ILE A 41 -3.49 11.48 -8.12
N ASN A 42 -3.58 12.54 -8.92
CA ASN A 42 -3.53 13.92 -8.41
C ASN A 42 -4.72 14.22 -7.48
N LEU A 43 -5.92 13.75 -7.82
CA LEU A 43 -7.09 13.88 -6.97
C LEU A 43 -6.91 13.16 -5.63
N SER A 44 -6.30 11.98 -5.62
CA SER A 44 -6.01 11.27 -4.38
C SER A 44 -5.08 12.07 -3.47
N TYR A 45 -3.99 12.62 -4.00
CA TYR A 45 -3.12 13.50 -3.21
C TYR A 45 -3.85 14.75 -2.72
N LEU A 46 -4.65 15.38 -3.58
CA LEU A 46 -5.42 16.57 -3.22
C LEU A 46 -6.41 16.29 -2.08
N ILE A 47 -7.13 15.16 -2.14
CA ILE A 47 -8.06 14.74 -1.08
C ILE A 47 -7.29 14.47 0.21
N SER A 48 -6.19 13.73 0.16
CA SER A 48 -5.40 13.42 1.36
C SER A 48 -4.81 14.66 2.04
N ILE A 49 -4.30 15.62 1.26
CA ILE A 49 -3.81 16.90 1.79
C ILE A 49 -4.97 17.68 2.41
N SER A 50 -6.08 17.82 1.67
CA SER A 50 -7.24 18.59 2.14
C SER A 50 -7.82 18.02 3.43
N MET A 51 -8.00 16.70 3.51
CA MET A 51 -8.50 16.01 4.70
C MET A 51 -7.55 16.21 5.89
N CYS A 52 -6.25 15.99 5.69
CA CYS A 52 -5.27 16.17 6.77
C CYS A 52 -5.20 17.62 7.26
N THR A 53 -5.19 18.61 6.35
CA THR A 53 -5.15 20.03 6.72
C THR A 53 -6.41 20.44 7.47
N VAL A 54 -7.60 20.06 6.98
CA VAL A 54 -8.86 20.42 7.65
C VAL A 54 -8.94 19.78 9.04
N PHE A 55 -8.66 18.48 9.16
CA PHE A 55 -8.83 17.78 10.43
C PHE A 55 -7.74 18.09 11.45
N TYR A 56 -6.48 18.18 11.02
CA TYR A 56 -5.36 18.31 11.94
C TYR A 56 -4.90 19.75 12.16
N GLU A 57 -5.09 20.67 11.20
CA GLU A 57 -4.69 22.08 11.38
C GLU A 57 -5.87 22.98 11.73
N ILE A 58 -6.97 22.90 10.98
CA ILE A 58 -8.10 23.85 11.14
C ILE A 58 -8.98 23.49 12.34
N LEU A 59 -9.29 22.21 12.53
CA LEU A 59 -10.13 21.75 13.64
C LEU A 59 -9.36 21.59 14.97
N GLY A 60 -8.06 21.89 14.99
CA GLY A 60 -7.25 21.93 16.21
C GLY A 60 -6.79 20.57 16.75
N CYS A 61 -7.00 19.47 16.03
CA CYS A 61 -6.53 18.13 16.40
C CYS A 61 -5.12 17.87 15.85
N TYR A 62 -4.17 18.77 16.12
CA TYR A 62 -2.82 18.67 15.58
C TYR A 62 -2.05 17.51 16.21
N LEU A 63 -1.23 16.85 15.39
CA LEU A 63 -0.33 15.82 15.87
C LEU A 63 0.86 16.48 16.58
N TYR A 64 1.07 16.17 17.86
CA TYR A 64 2.17 16.75 18.65
C TYR A 64 3.10 15.67 19.19
N PHE A 65 4.34 16.06 19.49
CA PHE A 65 5.32 15.14 20.07
C PHE A 65 5.15 15.09 21.59
N GLU A 66 4.83 13.92 22.14
CA GLU A 66 4.70 13.66 23.57
C GLU A 66 6.07 13.24 24.14
N PRO A 67 6.75 14.09 24.94
CA PRO A 67 8.13 13.84 25.36
C PRO A 67 8.28 12.68 26.33
N LYS A 68 7.21 12.27 27.02
CA LYS A 68 7.25 11.17 28.00
C LYS A 68 7.35 9.82 27.31
N SER A 69 6.49 9.59 26.32
CA SER A 69 6.40 8.34 25.57
C SER A 69 7.21 8.33 24.27
N TRP A 70 7.79 9.47 23.87
CA TRP A 70 8.62 9.62 22.66
C TRP A 70 7.84 9.30 21.37
N ILE A 71 6.54 9.57 21.38
CA ILE A 71 5.64 9.32 20.25
C ILE A 71 4.96 10.61 19.78
N PHE A 72 4.43 10.54 18.57
CA PHE A 72 3.51 11.55 18.07
C PHE A 72 2.08 11.13 18.41
N SER A 73 1.38 11.97 19.17
CA SER A 73 0.02 11.71 19.64
C SER A 73 -0.93 12.85 19.28
N TYR A 74 -2.21 12.52 19.23
CA TYR A 74 -3.29 13.49 19.13
C TYR A 74 -3.73 13.96 20.52
N PRO A 75 -4.25 15.18 20.67
CA PRO A 75 -4.83 15.65 21.92
C PRO A 75 -5.95 14.73 22.39
N GLU A 76 -5.91 14.28 23.64
CA GLU A 76 -6.89 13.39 24.28
C GLU A 76 -8.18 14.15 24.67
N THR A 77 -8.81 14.81 23.70
CA THR A 77 -10.13 15.42 23.88
C THR A 77 -11.20 14.53 23.24
N ASP A 78 -12.38 14.44 23.84
CA ASP A 78 -13.50 13.63 23.30
C ASP A 78 -13.80 13.98 21.84
N TYR A 79 -13.63 15.25 21.47
CA TYR A 79 -13.79 15.73 20.10
C TYR A 79 -12.74 15.14 19.15
N CYS A 80 -11.44 15.27 19.47
CA CYS A 80 -10.37 14.75 18.62
C CYS A 80 -10.35 13.23 18.57
N THR A 81 -10.66 12.55 19.67
CA THR A 81 -10.78 11.08 19.71
C THR A 81 -11.90 10.57 18.81
N ASN A 82 -13.07 11.21 18.84
CA ASN A 82 -14.15 10.84 17.93
C ASN A 82 -13.77 11.14 16.47
N LEU A 83 -13.15 12.29 16.20
CA LEU A 83 -12.74 12.66 14.85
C LEU A 83 -11.73 11.66 14.27
N THR A 84 -10.67 11.32 15.00
CA THR A 84 -9.66 10.34 14.57
C THR A 84 -10.26 8.95 14.42
N TRP A 85 -11.19 8.56 15.29
CA TRP A 85 -11.89 7.28 15.15
C TRP A 85 -12.64 7.16 13.80
N TYR A 86 -13.43 8.17 13.43
CA TYR A 86 -14.21 8.08 12.19
C TYR A 86 -13.38 8.38 10.93
N CYS A 87 -12.58 9.44 10.97
CA CYS A 87 -11.88 9.95 9.80
C CYS A 87 -10.55 9.25 9.52
N ASP A 88 -9.89 8.70 10.53
CA ASP A 88 -8.63 7.96 10.37
C ASP A 88 -8.93 6.45 10.40
N PHE A 89 -9.41 5.92 11.53
CA PHE A 89 -9.58 4.47 11.68
C PHE A 89 -10.64 3.86 10.77
N ILE A 90 -11.90 4.32 10.87
CA ILE A 90 -13.03 3.74 10.12
C ILE A 90 -12.85 3.94 8.61
N PHE A 91 -12.39 5.13 8.19
CA PHE A 91 -12.12 5.39 6.78
C PHE A 91 -11.04 4.47 6.21
N ASN A 92 -9.88 4.38 6.88
CA ASN A 92 -8.78 3.54 6.40
C ASN A 92 -9.11 2.05 6.45
N ILE A 93 -9.78 1.54 7.50
CA ILE A 93 -10.14 0.12 7.55
C ILE A 93 -11.14 -0.26 6.45
N VAL A 94 -12.10 0.61 6.13
CA VAL A 94 -13.03 0.39 5.01
C VAL A 94 -12.30 0.35 3.68
N LEU A 95 -11.33 1.23 3.45
CA LEU A 95 -10.48 1.21 2.24
C LEU A 95 -9.66 -0.08 2.16
N VAL A 96 -9.02 -0.50 3.25
CA VAL A 96 -8.18 -1.72 3.29
C VAL A 96 -9.02 -2.98 3.03
N VAL A 97 -10.18 -3.09 3.68
CA VAL A 97 -11.09 -4.24 3.48
C VAL A 97 -11.62 -4.26 2.05
N SER A 98 -12.06 -3.11 1.52
CA SER A 98 -12.56 -2.99 0.14
C SER A 98 -11.48 -3.35 -0.88
N THR A 99 -10.26 -2.84 -0.69
CA THR A 99 -9.08 -3.18 -1.51
C THR A 99 -8.79 -4.68 -1.47
N SER A 100 -8.85 -5.30 -0.29
CA SER A 100 -8.61 -6.73 -0.13
C SER A 100 -9.66 -7.56 -0.88
N ILE A 101 -10.94 -7.19 -0.78
CA ILE A 101 -12.05 -7.86 -1.50
C ILE A 101 -11.86 -7.72 -3.01
N LEU A 102 -11.60 -6.52 -3.52
CA LEU A 102 -11.40 -6.27 -4.95
C LEU A 102 -10.21 -7.06 -5.51
N ASN A 103 -9.09 -7.11 -4.78
CA ASN A 103 -7.92 -7.91 -5.18
C ASN A 103 -8.23 -9.42 -5.22
N LEU A 104 -9.00 -9.94 -4.25
CA LEU A 104 -9.42 -11.34 -4.25
C LEU A 104 -10.35 -11.66 -5.43
N LEU A 105 -11.32 -10.79 -5.72
CA LEU A 105 -12.23 -10.94 -6.86
C LEU A 105 -11.46 -10.91 -8.19
N ALA A 106 -10.57 -9.94 -8.37
CA ALA A 106 -9.71 -9.83 -9.54
C ALA A 106 -8.85 -11.09 -9.71
N SER A 107 -8.23 -11.58 -8.63
CA SER A 107 -7.43 -12.81 -8.64
C SER A 107 -8.25 -14.04 -9.00
N TYR A 108 -9.44 -14.19 -8.42
CA TYR A 108 -10.32 -15.34 -8.66
C TYR A 108 -10.75 -15.40 -10.12
N LYS A 109 -11.17 -14.26 -10.68
CA LYS A 109 -11.61 -14.18 -12.08
C LYS A 109 -10.45 -14.38 -13.04
N ALA A 110 -9.28 -13.79 -12.76
CA ALA A 110 -8.07 -13.98 -13.55
C ALA A 110 -7.69 -15.46 -13.61
N ARG A 111 -7.69 -16.15 -12.46
CA ARG A 111 -7.44 -17.60 -12.38
C ARG A 111 -8.43 -18.41 -13.23
N LYS A 112 -9.73 -18.08 -13.19
CA LYS A 112 -10.76 -18.78 -13.97
C LYS A 112 -10.58 -18.56 -15.48
N LEU A 113 -10.27 -17.34 -15.91
CA LEU A 113 -9.97 -17.03 -17.30
C LEU A 113 -8.72 -17.79 -17.76
N HIS A 114 -7.69 -17.80 -16.91
CA HIS A 114 -6.44 -18.46 -17.21
C HIS A 114 -6.57 -19.98 -17.31
N GLN A 115 -7.33 -20.62 -16.41
CA GLN A 115 -7.66 -22.05 -16.51
C GLN A 115 -8.34 -22.41 -17.83
N ARG A 116 -9.18 -21.53 -18.39
CA ARG A 116 -9.81 -21.76 -19.70
C ARG A 116 -8.81 -21.68 -20.84
N ILE A 117 -7.88 -20.72 -20.80
CA ILE A 117 -6.83 -20.54 -21.83
C ILE A 117 -5.81 -21.69 -21.77
N MET A 118 -5.42 -22.10 -20.55
CA MET A 118 -4.50 -23.23 -20.31
C MET A 118 -5.02 -24.58 -20.81
N ALA A 119 -6.33 -24.75 -20.96
CA ALA A 119 -6.90 -25.95 -21.58
C ALA A 119 -6.52 -26.08 -23.08
N LEU A 120 -6.04 -25.01 -23.71
CA LEU A 120 -5.61 -24.99 -25.11
C LEU A 120 -4.08 -25.09 -25.31
N ASP A 121 -3.26 -24.76 -24.30
CA ASP A 121 -1.78 -24.84 -24.39
C ASP A 121 -1.14 -25.17 -23.02
N GLN A 122 -0.52 -26.35 -22.92
CA GLN A 122 0.05 -26.89 -21.68
C GLN A 122 1.43 -26.32 -21.31
N ASN A 123 2.17 -25.72 -22.24
CA ASN A 123 3.56 -25.31 -21.99
C ASN A 123 3.69 -24.01 -21.15
N MET A 124 2.67 -23.15 -21.13
CA MET A 124 2.65 -21.93 -20.30
C MET A 124 2.24 -22.18 -18.83
N MET A 125 1.98 -23.43 -18.44
CA MET A 125 1.22 -23.77 -17.24
C MET A 125 1.93 -23.45 -15.91
N SER A 126 3.25 -23.67 -15.81
CA SER A 126 3.96 -23.56 -14.52
C SER A 126 4.31 -22.12 -14.15
N VAL A 127 4.77 -21.32 -15.12
CA VAL A 127 5.22 -19.94 -14.89
C VAL A 127 4.05 -19.02 -14.57
N GLN A 128 2.95 -19.12 -15.33
CA GLN A 128 1.80 -18.23 -15.13
C GLN A 128 0.99 -18.61 -13.88
N ARG A 129 0.87 -19.91 -13.57
CA ARG A 129 0.31 -20.36 -12.28
C ARG A 129 1.10 -19.84 -11.08
N GLN A 130 2.43 -19.80 -11.17
CA GLN A 130 3.26 -19.24 -10.10
C GLN A 130 3.04 -17.73 -9.93
N ARG A 131 2.83 -16.99 -11.02
CA ARG A 131 2.50 -15.55 -10.98
C ARG A 131 1.17 -15.29 -10.28
N ASP A 132 0.13 -16.05 -10.64
CA ASP A 132 -1.19 -15.92 -10.01
C ASP A 132 -1.14 -16.23 -8.51
N ILE A 133 -0.41 -17.28 -8.11
CA ILE A 133 -0.21 -17.63 -6.68
C ILE A 133 0.57 -16.54 -5.95
N ASN A 134 1.65 -16.02 -6.55
CA ASN A 134 2.42 -14.94 -5.96
C ASN A 134 1.58 -13.68 -5.78
N PHE A 135 0.70 -13.36 -6.73
CA PHE A 135 -0.20 -12.22 -6.65
C PHE A 135 -1.26 -12.36 -5.55
N ILE A 136 -1.84 -13.55 -5.40
CA ILE A 136 -2.76 -13.86 -4.29
C ILE A 136 -2.03 -13.73 -2.96
N ARG A 137 -0.81 -14.29 -2.89
CA ARG A 137 0.04 -14.21 -1.70
C ARG A 137 0.36 -12.76 -1.34
N GLN A 138 0.73 -11.93 -2.32
CA GLN A 138 0.97 -10.50 -2.17
C GLN A 138 -0.26 -9.81 -1.59
N SER A 139 -1.42 -9.98 -2.22
CA SER A 139 -2.66 -9.31 -1.85
C SER A 139 -3.11 -9.71 -0.45
N PHE A 140 -2.97 -10.98 -0.09
CA PHE A 140 -3.30 -11.50 1.24
C PHE A 140 -2.38 -10.91 2.32
N PHE A 141 -1.05 -11.01 2.15
CA PHE A 141 -0.12 -10.49 3.16
C PHE A 141 -0.17 -8.97 3.27
N GLN A 142 -0.37 -8.25 2.17
CA GLN A 142 -0.53 -6.80 2.19
C GLN A 142 -1.78 -6.40 2.98
N GLY A 143 -2.94 -7.02 2.70
CA GLY A 143 -4.19 -6.76 3.42
C GLY A 143 -4.08 -7.13 4.91
N LEU A 144 -3.49 -8.29 5.23
CA LEU A 144 -3.28 -8.73 6.61
C LEU A 144 -2.37 -7.76 7.37
N SER A 145 -1.27 -7.33 6.75
CA SER A 145 -0.32 -6.39 7.36
C SER A 145 -0.99 -5.05 7.70
N MET A 146 -1.78 -4.51 6.76
CA MET A 146 -2.52 -3.25 6.98
C MET A 146 -3.58 -3.37 8.08
N CYS A 147 -4.35 -4.45 8.10
CA CYS A 147 -5.34 -4.69 9.16
C CYS A 147 -4.68 -4.80 10.54
N VAL A 148 -3.57 -5.54 10.62
CA VAL A 148 -2.79 -5.67 11.87
C VAL A 148 -2.27 -4.29 12.30
N ALA A 149 -1.66 -3.51 11.40
CA ALA A 149 -1.14 -2.19 11.72
C ALA A 149 -2.22 -1.24 12.29
N LEU A 150 -3.41 -1.23 11.70
CA LEU A 150 -4.54 -0.42 12.16
C LEU A 150 -5.07 -0.86 13.52
N ILE A 151 -5.17 -2.17 13.76
CA ILE A 151 -5.61 -2.72 15.05
C ILE A 151 -4.59 -2.41 16.14
N PHE A 152 -3.30 -2.58 15.87
CA PHE A 152 -2.25 -2.28 16.85
C PHE A 152 -2.27 -0.81 17.26
N TYR A 153 -2.35 0.10 16.28
CA TYR A 153 -2.37 1.53 16.54
C TYR A 153 -3.61 2.00 17.32
N HIS A 154 -4.82 1.52 16.99
CA HIS A 154 -6.05 2.03 17.62
C HIS A 154 -6.55 1.22 18.82
N ILE A 155 -6.24 -0.07 18.91
CA ILE A 155 -6.76 -0.95 19.97
C ILE A 155 -5.65 -1.33 20.95
N THR A 156 -4.46 -1.66 20.45
CA THR A 156 -3.36 -2.11 21.33
C THR A 156 -2.66 -0.93 22.00
N ALA A 157 -2.41 0.18 21.30
CA ALA A 157 -1.70 1.32 21.87
C ALA A 157 -2.37 1.88 23.15
N PRO A 158 -3.70 2.06 23.24
CA PRO A 158 -4.35 2.51 24.48
C PRO A 158 -4.25 1.53 25.66
N LEU A 159 -3.99 0.24 25.38
CA LEU A 159 -3.86 -0.81 26.40
C LEU A 159 -2.42 -0.91 26.94
N ILE A 160 -1.45 -0.29 26.28
CA ILE A 160 -0.04 -0.32 26.67
C ILE A 160 0.24 0.83 27.64
N THR A 161 0.55 0.48 28.89
CA THR A 161 0.96 1.45 29.92
C THR A 161 2.46 1.69 29.97
N ASN A 162 3.25 0.82 29.34
CA ASN A 162 4.71 0.91 29.34
C ASN A 162 5.21 1.77 28.16
N GLU A 163 5.90 2.86 28.48
CA GLU A 163 6.38 3.85 27.50
C GLU A 163 7.29 3.26 26.42
N VAL A 164 8.15 2.29 26.77
CA VAL A 164 9.04 1.62 25.81
C VAL A 164 8.25 0.77 24.82
N LEU A 165 7.26 0.03 25.31
CA LEU A 165 6.36 -0.76 24.46
C LEU A 165 5.53 0.13 23.53
N LEU A 166 5.08 1.28 24.01
CA LEU A 166 4.31 2.24 23.23
C LEU A 166 5.17 2.89 22.12
N PHE A 167 6.42 3.23 22.44
CA PHE A 167 7.39 3.71 21.46
C PHE A 167 7.69 2.68 20.37
N LEU A 168 7.86 1.41 20.75
CA LEU A 168 8.08 0.32 19.79
C LEU A 168 6.88 0.11 18.88
N ASP A 169 5.66 0.20 19.41
CA ASP A 169 4.42 0.09 18.63
C ASP A 169 4.28 1.22 17.60
N ALA A 170 4.47 2.47 18.02
CA ALA A 170 4.45 3.63 17.12
C ALA A 170 5.54 3.54 16.03
N SER A 171 6.73 3.07 16.38
CA SER A 171 7.83 2.84 15.43
C SER A 171 7.51 1.72 14.44
N LEU A 172 6.86 0.65 14.91
CA LEU A 172 6.42 -0.46 14.07
C LEU A 172 5.40 0.00 13.03
N TRP A 173 4.42 0.83 13.44
CA TRP A 173 3.44 1.41 12.53
C TRP A 173 4.10 2.20 11.39
N ALA A 174 5.11 3.04 11.69
CA ALA A 174 5.84 3.77 10.65
C ALA A 174 6.60 2.84 9.70
N PHE A 175 7.13 1.73 10.20
CA PHE A 175 7.86 0.75 9.39
C PHE A 175 6.93 -0.13 8.53
N MET A 176 5.63 -0.23 8.86
CA MET A 176 4.68 -1.04 8.08
C MET A 176 4.57 -0.60 6.62
N LEU A 177 4.69 0.71 6.32
CA LEU A 177 4.72 1.19 4.93
C LEU A 177 5.92 0.62 4.15
N ALA A 178 7.09 0.49 4.80
CA ALA A 178 8.27 -0.11 4.18
C ALA A 178 8.08 -1.62 4.01
N PHE A 179 7.45 -2.28 4.98
CA PHE A 179 7.14 -3.70 4.92
C PHE A 179 6.19 -4.04 3.76
N GLU A 180 5.18 -3.22 3.51
CA GLU A 180 4.31 -3.34 2.33
C GLU A 180 5.10 -3.29 1.01
N GLY A 181 5.99 -2.31 0.87
CA GLY A 181 6.88 -2.21 -0.29
C GLY A 181 7.72 -3.49 -0.48
N GLY A 182 8.20 -4.05 0.62
CA GLY A 182 8.90 -5.34 0.65
C GLY A 182 8.05 -6.51 0.16
N ILE A 183 6.80 -6.62 0.62
CA ILE A 183 5.85 -7.67 0.20
C ILE A 183 5.64 -7.62 -1.32
N ILE A 184 5.46 -6.42 -1.89
CA ILE A 184 5.27 -6.21 -3.33
C ILE A 184 6.53 -6.64 -4.10
N LEU A 185 7.70 -6.18 -3.66
CA LEU A 185 8.98 -6.49 -4.31
C LEU A 185 9.28 -8.00 -4.31
N LEU A 186 9.04 -8.68 -3.19
CA LEU A 186 9.29 -10.13 -3.07
C LEU A 186 8.27 -10.97 -3.85
N SER A 187 7.06 -10.47 -4.02
CA SER A 187 6.00 -11.20 -4.72
C SER A 187 6.04 -10.98 -6.24
N ASN A 188 6.62 -9.87 -6.70
CA ASN A 188 6.76 -9.57 -8.13
C ASN A 188 8.18 -9.84 -8.66
N ARG A 189 8.34 -11.01 -9.29
CA ARG A 189 9.61 -11.47 -9.85
C ARG A 189 10.15 -10.56 -10.97
N GLU A 190 9.28 -9.90 -11.73
CA GLU A 190 9.69 -9.01 -12.82
C GLU A 190 10.34 -7.73 -12.28
N ILE A 191 9.75 -7.15 -11.23
CA ILE A 191 10.33 -5.99 -10.53
C ILE A 191 11.66 -6.39 -9.90
N LEU A 192 11.74 -7.56 -9.25
CA LEU A 192 12.98 -8.03 -8.64
C LEU A 192 14.10 -8.22 -9.67
N ILE A 193 13.79 -8.79 -10.84
CA ILE A 193 14.75 -8.95 -11.94
C ILE A 193 15.17 -7.57 -12.47
N ALA A 194 14.23 -6.64 -12.68
CA ALA A 194 14.54 -5.29 -13.13
C ALA A 194 15.46 -4.54 -12.14
N VAL A 195 15.19 -4.65 -10.84
CA VAL A 195 16.03 -4.08 -9.77
C VAL A 195 17.42 -4.72 -9.78
N LYS A 196 17.51 -6.05 -9.92
CA LYS A 196 18.79 -6.77 -9.99
C LYS A 196 19.60 -6.35 -11.23
N ASN A 197 18.96 -6.24 -12.39
CA ASN A 197 19.60 -5.84 -13.64
C ASN A 197 20.10 -4.39 -13.57
N LYS A 198 19.30 -3.48 -13.00
CA LYS A 198 19.71 -2.09 -12.77
C LYS A 198 20.89 -1.98 -11.81
N LYS A 199 20.94 -2.85 -10.78
CA LYS A 199 22.10 -2.94 -9.86
C LYS A 199 23.37 -3.40 -10.58
N THR A 200 23.25 -4.36 -11.50
CA THR A 200 24.37 -4.82 -12.34
C THR A 200 24.86 -3.70 -13.27
N GLU A 201 23.95 -2.97 -13.90
CA GLU A 201 24.26 -1.85 -14.79
C GLU A 201 24.98 -0.70 -14.05
N ILE A 202 24.52 -0.35 -12.84
CA ILE A 202 25.18 0.63 -11.97
C ILE A 202 26.56 0.14 -11.56
N ALA A 203 26.70 -1.12 -11.13
CA ALA A 203 27.99 -1.69 -10.76
C ALA A 203 28.99 -1.70 -11.93
N SER A 204 28.52 -2.03 -13.14
CA SER A 204 29.33 -1.96 -14.37
C SER A 204 29.73 -0.54 -14.72
N SER A 205 28.83 0.45 -14.58
CA SER A 205 29.15 1.86 -14.85
C SER A 205 30.17 2.45 -13.86
N VAL A 206 30.07 2.10 -12.57
CA VAL A 206 31.05 2.50 -11.54
C VAL A 206 32.42 1.86 -11.82
N PHE A 207 32.45 0.59 -12.23
CA PHE A 207 33.70 -0.10 -12.57
C PHE A 207 34.38 0.48 -13.82
N VAL A 208 33.60 0.99 -14.79
CA VAL A 208 34.13 1.70 -15.97
C VAL A 208 34.66 3.10 -15.62
N LEU A 209 34.03 3.80 -14.67
CA LEU A 209 34.50 5.09 -14.16
C LEU A 209 35.81 4.96 -13.37
N ASP A 210 35.98 3.94 -12.53
CA ASP A 210 37.23 3.69 -11.80
C ASP A 210 38.41 3.36 -12.74
N MET A 211 38.14 2.66 -13.85
CA MET A 211 39.15 2.34 -14.87
C MET A 211 39.61 3.58 -15.67
N HIS A 212 38.78 4.63 -15.76
CA HIS A 212 39.13 5.88 -16.42
C HIS A 212 39.88 6.88 -15.51
N CYS A 213 39.82 6.72 -14.19
CA CYS A 213 40.53 7.55 -13.22
C CYS A 213 41.94 7.05 -12.85
N THR A 214 42.34 5.87 -13.35
CA THR A 214 43.65 5.24 -13.06
C THR A 214 44.64 5.29 -14.22
N ARG A 215 44.46 6.19 -15.18
CA ARG A 215 45.38 6.39 -16.32
C ARG A 215 45.86 7.82 -16.45
#